data_AF-A0A832FSA6-F1
#
_entry.id   AF-A0A832FSA6-F1
#
_cell.length_a   1.000
_cell.length_b   1.000
_cell.length_c   1.000
_cell.angle_alpha   90.00
_cell.angle_beta   90.00
_cell.angle_gamma   90.00
#
_symmetry.space_group_name_H-M   'P 1'
#
loop_
_entity.id
_entity.type
_entity.pdbx_description
1 polymer ?
#
loop_
_entity_poly.entity_id
_entity_poly.type
_entity_poly.pdbx_seq_one_letter_code
_entity_poly.pdbx_strand_id
1 'polypeptide(L)'
;MDNRVIAALQCMIFLEEAVAEFYDKLASVLKRKNAAAALIFVARESRNHAQLLESLFGRPSNVQCTSELGTAGASMMNKLRELAAKLDGGWVPSDEQAADLLEELNDLERFAGEEVYTQVAAAALSAHLTHLEKTLLSTIAEEERKHYEIIRRVIGELRAAGEEA
;
A
#
# COMPACT_ATOMS: atom_id res chain seq x y z
N MET A 1 22.37 -3.78 12.51
CA MET A 1 20.93 -3.46 12.52
C MET A 1 20.23 -4.50 13.38
N ASP A 2 19.20 -4.14 14.13
CA ASP A 2 18.33 -5.13 14.78
C ASP A 2 17.64 -5.97 13.69
N ASN A 3 17.73 -7.30 13.80
CA ASN A 3 17.16 -8.22 12.82
C ASN A 3 15.63 -8.05 12.68
N ARG A 4 14.94 -7.59 13.72
CA ARG A 4 13.49 -7.32 13.67
C ARG A 4 13.16 -6.10 12.81
N VAL A 5 13.98 -5.07 12.88
CA VAL A 5 13.83 -3.86 12.07
C VAL A 5 14.00 -4.18 10.58
N ILE A 6 15.04 -4.95 10.26
CA ILE A 6 15.25 -5.42 8.89
C ILE A 6 14.06 -6.27 8.45
N ALA A 7 13.59 -7.21 9.29
CA ALA A 7 12.47 -8.08 8.94
C ALA A 7 11.16 -7.30 8.68
N ALA A 8 10.87 -6.25 9.47
CA ALA A 8 9.73 -5.37 9.23
C ALA A 8 9.86 -4.60 7.91
N LEU A 9 11.03 -4.00 7.63
CA LEU A 9 11.31 -3.30 6.37
C LEU A 9 11.25 -4.24 5.16
N GLN A 10 11.73 -5.46 5.32
CA GLN A 10 11.63 -6.53 4.33
C GLN A 10 10.17 -6.95 4.10
N CYS A 11 9.33 -6.91 5.13
CA CYS A 11 7.93 -7.22 5.00
C CYS A 11 7.10 -6.12 4.34
N MET A 12 7.54 -4.86 4.44
CA MET A 12 6.94 -3.76 3.69
C MET A 12 7.01 -4.00 2.18
N ILE A 13 8.05 -4.67 1.67
CA ILE A 13 8.15 -5.05 0.25
C ILE A 13 6.88 -5.78 -0.21
N PHE A 14 6.40 -6.75 0.57
CA PHE A 14 5.20 -7.52 0.20
C PHE A 14 3.90 -6.74 0.35
N LEU A 15 3.85 -5.79 1.28
CA LEU A 15 2.70 -4.91 1.42
C LEU A 15 2.60 -3.99 0.20
N GLU A 16 3.70 -3.33 -0.17
CA GLU A 16 3.79 -2.48 -1.36
C GLU A 16 3.43 -3.24 -2.64
N GLU A 17 3.91 -4.47 -2.79
CA GLU A 17 3.53 -5.33 -3.92
C GLU A 17 2.03 -5.64 -3.94
N ALA A 18 1.43 -5.94 -2.78
CA ALA A 18 0.01 -6.23 -2.68
C ALA A 18 -0.85 -5.00 -2.98
N VAL A 19 -0.43 -3.82 -2.53
CA VAL A 19 -1.06 -2.52 -2.83
C VAL A 19 -1.00 -2.27 -4.34
N ALA A 20 0.18 -2.39 -4.93
CA ALA A 20 0.38 -2.19 -6.36
C ALA A 20 -0.46 -3.15 -7.21
N GLU A 21 -0.48 -4.43 -6.83
CA GLU A 21 -1.26 -5.45 -7.53
C GLU A 21 -2.75 -5.16 -7.48
N PHE A 22 -3.27 -4.81 -6.30
CA PHE A 22 -4.68 -4.47 -6.12
C PHE A 22 -5.08 -3.24 -6.95
N TYR A 23 -4.34 -2.14 -6.86
CA TYR A 23 -4.69 -0.90 -7.56
C TYR A 23 -4.61 -1.04 -9.08
N ASP A 24 -3.62 -1.75 -9.62
CA ASP A 24 -3.56 -2.00 -11.06
C ASP A 24 -4.75 -2.84 -11.54
N LYS A 25 -5.13 -3.88 -10.80
CA LYS A 25 -6.28 -4.72 -11.16
C LYS A 25 -7.58 -3.94 -11.07
N LEU A 26 -7.77 -3.15 -10.01
CA LEU A 26 -8.96 -2.32 -9.88
C LEU A 26 -9.03 -1.30 -11.02
N ALA A 27 -7.92 -0.63 -11.34
CA ALA A 27 -7.85 0.31 -12.44
C ALA A 27 -8.22 -0.33 -13.80
N SER A 28 -7.84 -1.59 -14.02
CA SER A 28 -8.11 -2.31 -15.27
C SER A 28 -9.60 -2.56 -15.53
N VAL A 29 -10.42 -2.57 -14.47
CA VAL A 29 -11.87 -2.84 -14.56
C VAL A 29 -12.73 -1.60 -14.36
N LEU A 30 -12.15 -0.47 -13.91
CA LEU A 30 -12.87 0.79 -13.75
C LEU A 30 -13.23 1.43 -15.10
N LYS A 31 -14.46 1.95 -15.19
CA LYS A 31 -14.92 2.71 -16.37
C LYS A 31 -14.39 4.16 -16.37
N ARG A 32 -14.11 4.70 -15.19
CA ARG A 32 -13.69 6.09 -14.98
C ARG A 32 -12.19 6.23 -15.27
N LYS A 33 -11.87 6.82 -16.41
CA LYS A 33 -10.48 6.88 -16.90
C LYS A 33 -9.54 7.67 -15.99
N ASN A 34 -10.01 8.75 -15.36
CA ASN A 34 -9.17 9.56 -14.47
C ASN A 34 -8.90 8.82 -13.16
N ALA A 35 -9.93 8.25 -12.53
CA ALA A 35 -9.80 7.33 -11.41
C ALA A 35 -8.83 6.17 -11.72
N ALA A 36 -9.00 5.48 -12.85
CA ALA A 36 -8.12 4.40 -13.27
C ALA A 36 -6.67 4.87 -13.45
N ALA A 37 -6.44 6.03 -14.08
CA ALA A 37 -5.11 6.59 -14.26
C ALA A 37 -4.44 6.95 -12.92
N ALA A 38 -5.20 7.48 -11.96
CA ALA A 38 -4.71 7.79 -10.63
C ALA A 38 -4.31 6.51 -9.85
N LEU A 39 -5.13 5.45 -9.93
CA LEU A 39 -4.81 4.16 -9.33
C LEU A 39 -3.56 3.52 -9.97
N ILE A 40 -3.41 3.59 -11.30
CA ILE A 40 -2.20 3.12 -12.00
C ILE A 40 -0.97 3.90 -11.56
N PHE A 41 -1.11 5.21 -11.32
CA PHE A 41 -0.01 6.03 -10.80
C PHE A 41 0.44 5.54 -9.43
N VAL A 42 -0.49 5.41 -8.46
CA VAL A 42 -0.17 4.90 -7.11
C VAL A 42 0.42 3.49 -7.17
N ALA A 43 -0.15 2.61 -8.00
CA ALA A 43 0.37 1.26 -8.18
C ALA A 43 1.81 1.20 -8.71
N ARG A 44 2.23 2.18 -9.53
CA ARG A 44 3.62 2.27 -10.01
C ARG A 44 4.56 2.77 -8.92
N GLU A 45 4.14 3.77 -8.15
CA GLU A 45 4.93 4.28 -7.02
C GLU A 45 5.14 3.19 -5.95
N SER A 46 4.09 2.45 -5.56
CA SER A 46 4.24 1.33 -4.63
C SER A 46 5.21 0.25 -5.15
N ARG A 47 5.24 -0.03 -6.46
CA ARG A 47 6.26 -0.94 -7.03
C ARG A 47 7.67 -0.37 -6.91
N ASN A 48 7.83 0.93 -7.13
CA ASN A 48 9.13 1.59 -6.96
C ASN A 48 9.59 1.51 -5.51
N HIS A 49 8.67 1.66 -4.54
CA HIS A 49 8.97 1.51 -3.11
C HIS A 49 9.37 0.10 -2.76
N ALA A 50 8.63 -0.92 -3.23
CA ALA A 50 9.00 -2.32 -3.05
C ALA A 50 10.42 -2.61 -3.57
N GLN A 51 10.74 -2.14 -4.78
CA GLN A 51 12.07 -2.30 -5.39
C GLN A 51 13.17 -1.57 -4.63
N LEU A 52 12.90 -0.37 -4.12
CA LEU A 52 13.83 0.40 -3.32
C LEU A 52 14.12 -0.30 -1.98
N LEU A 53 13.08 -0.75 -1.29
CA LEU A 53 13.19 -1.50 -0.04
C LEU A 53 13.95 -2.82 -0.25
N GLU A 54 13.67 -3.54 -1.33
CA GLU A 54 14.40 -4.75 -1.72
C GLU A 54 15.88 -4.46 -2.00
N SER A 55 16.18 -3.34 -2.65
CA SER A 55 17.57 -2.92 -2.95
C SER A 55 18.35 -2.53 -1.69
N LEU A 56 17.67 -1.94 -0.70
CA LEU A 56 18.30 -1.49 0.56
C LEU A 56 18.45 -2.62 1.59
N PHE A 57 17.44 -3.49 1.70
CA PHE A 57 17.34 -4.45 2.80
C PHE A 57 17.31 -5.92 2.36
N GLY A 58 17.27 -6.18 1.05
CA GLY A 58 17.17 -7.51 0.46
C GLY A 58 15.77 -8.10 0.56
N ARG A 59 15.46 -9.07 -0.29
CA ARG A 59 14.19 -9.80 -0.23
C ARG A 59 14.27 -10.94 0.78
N PRO A 60 13.32 -11.07 1.72
CA PRO A 60 13.30 -12.18 2.64
C PRO A 60 12.90 -13.47 1.90
N SER A 61 13.67 -14.53 2.07
CA SER A 61 13.36 -15.84 1.46
C SER A 61 12.28 -16.61 2.22
N ASN A 62 12.09 -16.35 3.54
CA ASN A 62 11.20 -17.12 4.43
C ASN A 62 10.66 -16.30 5.63
N VAL A 63 10.37 -15.00 5.47
CA VAL A 63 9.84 -14.20 6.59
C VAL A 63 8.31 -14.30 6.67
N GLN A 64 7.79 -14.65 7.85
CA GLN A 64 6.37 -14.60 8.15
C GLN A 64 5.98 -13.18 8.53
N CYS A 65 5.54 -12.38 7.57
CA CYS A 65 5.28 -10.95 7.77
C CYS A 65 4.13 -10.61 8.72
N THR A 66 3.33 -11.59 9.12
CA THR A 66 2.29 -11.42 10.12
C THR A 66 2.82 -10.99 11.49
N SER A 67 3.98 -11.51 11.93
CA SER A 67 4.56 -11.12 13.21
C SER A 67 5.28 -9.78 13.15
N GLU A 68 5.81 -9.41 11.98
CA GLU A 68 6.68 -8.25 11.81
C GLU A 68 5.92 -6.95 11.49
N LEU A 69 4.76 -7.04 10.81
CA LEU A 69 3.91 -5.88 10.49
C LEU A 69 2.76 -5.69 11.51
N GLY A 70 2.68 -6.57 12.50
CA GLY A 70 1.52 -6.65 13.40
C GLY A 70 0.26 -7.18 12.73
N THR A 71 -0.80 -7.31 13.51
CA THR A 71 -2.08 -7.89 13.04
C THR A 71 -2.77 -7.02 11.99
N ALA A 72 -2.69 -5.70 12.12
CA ALA A 72 -3.29 -4.76 11.17
C ALA A 72 -2.62 -4.86 9.79
N GLY A 73 -1.29 -4.77 9.72
CA GLY A 73 -0.55 -4.89 8.46
C GLY A 73 -0.73 -6.26 7.80
N ALA A 74 -0.77 -7.33 8.59
CA ALA A 74 -1.04 -8.67 8.07
C ALA A 74 -2.46 -8.81 7.48
N SER A 75 -3.46 -8.25 8.18
CA SER A 75 -4.85 -8.24 7.74
C SER A 75 -5.00 -7.46 6.43
N MET A 76 -4.36 -6.29 6.34
CA MET A 76 -4.33 -5.48 5.13
C MET A 76 -3.74 -6.22 3.94
N MET A 77 -2.56 -6.82 4.10
CA MET A 77 -1.91 -7.57 3.03
C MET A 77 -2.77 -8.75 2.55
N ASN A 78 -3.41 -9.48 3.46
CA ASN A 78 -4.31 -10.58 3.10
C ASN A 78 -5.56 -10.08 2.37
N LYS A 79 -6.16 -8.99 2.85
CA LYS A 79 -7.34 -8.37 2.22
C LYS A 79 -7.03 -7.90 0.80
N LEU A 80 -5.89 -7.23 0.59
CA LEU A 80 -5.44 -6.77 -0.73
C LEU A 80 -5.27 -7.94 -1.71
N ARG A 81 -4.63 -9.03 -1.27
CA ARG A 81 -4.45 -10.25 -2.08
C ARG A 81 -5.78 -10.92 -2.42
N GLU A 82 -6.71 -10.99 -1.46
CA GLU A 82 -8.05 -11.54 -1.69
C GLU A 82 -8.82 -10.72 -2.72
N LEU A 83 -8.79 -9.39 -2.59
CA LEU A 83 -9.46 -8.48 -3.52
C LEU A 83 -8.84 -8.56 -4.92
N ALA A 84 -7.52 -8.58 -5.00
CA ALA A 84 -6.79 -8.78 -6.26
C ALA A 84 -7.21 -10.09 -6.95
N ALA A 85 -7.29 -11.19 -6.20
CA ALA A 85 -7.74 -12.48 -6.73
C ALA A 85 -9.21 -12.46 -7.20
N LYS A 86 -10.10 -11.74 -6.50
CA LYS A 86 -11.50 -11.56 -6.93
C LYS A 86 -11.58 -10.82 -8.27
N LEU A 87 -10.81 -9.75 -8.43
CA LEU A 87 -10.75 -8.95 -9.65
C LEU A 87 -10.23 -9.80 -10.83
N ASP A 88 -9.18 -10.60 -10.62
CA ASP A 88 -8.69 -11.58 -11.62
C ASP A 88 -9.73 -12.63 -11.98
N GLY A 89 -10.54 -13.05 -10.99
CA GLY A 89 -11.67 -13.96 -11.18
C GLY A 89 -12.82 -13.39 -12.02
N GLY A 90 -12.70 -12.14 -12.50
CA GLY A 90 -13.68 -11.46 -13.34
C GLY A 90 -14.75 -10.70 -12.57
N TRP A 91 -14.59 -10.53 -11.25
CA TRP A 91 -15.45 -9.63 -10.50
C TRP A 91 -15.20 -8.18 -10.93
N VAL A 92 -16.26 -7.46 -11.28
CA VAL A 92 -16.22 -6.05 -11.64
C VAL A 92 -17.09 -5.28 -10.64
N PRO A 93 -16.50 -4.51 -9.71
CA PRO A 93 -17.28 -3.70 -8.77
C PRO A 93 -18.03 -2.58 -9.50
N SER A 94 -19.16 -2.15 -8.94
CA SER A 94 -19.74 -0.85 -9.28
C SER A 94 -18.83 0.29 -8.80
N ASP A 95 -19.05 1.51 -9.32
CA ASP A 95 -18.30 2.69 -8.87
C ASP A 95 -18.43 2.89 -7.34
N GLU A 96 -19.62 2.70 -6.76
CA GLU A 96 -19.85 2.76 -5.30
C GLU A 96 -19.10 1.65 -4.55
N GLN A 97 -19.15 0.41 -5.03
CA GLN A 97 -18.41 -0.70 -4.41
C GLN A 97 -16.90 -0.47 -4.46
N ALA A 98 -16.40 0.10 -5.56
CA ALA A 98 -14.99 0.47 -5.66
C ALA A 98 -14.65 1.60 -4.69
N ALA A 99 -15.52 2.60 -4.54
CA ALA A 99 -15.35 3.67 -3.56
C ALA A 99 -15.31 3.13 -2.12
N ASP A 100 -16.23 2.24 -1.75
CA ASP A 100 -16.30 1.62 -0.43
C ASP A 100 -15.06 0.78 -0.12
N LEU A 101 -14.58 0.00 -1.11
CA LEU A 101 -13.33 -0.75 -0.95
C LEU A 101 -12.12 0.17 -0.76
N LEU A 102 -12.04 1.25 -1.54
CA LEU A 102 -10.96 2.22 -1.42
C LEU A 102 -11.03 2.95 -0.08
N GLU A 103 -12.21 3.27 0.42
CA GLU A 103 -12.39 3.89 1.74
C GLU A 103 -11.99 2.93 2.87
N GLU A 104 -12.43 1.67 2.83
CA GLU A 104 -12.03 0.63 3.79
C GLU A 104 -10.50 0.48 3.82
N LEU A 105 -9.86 0.42 2.65
CA LEU A 105 -8.41 0.25 2.54
C LEU A 105 -7.64 1.51 2.96
N ASN A 106 -8.14 2.70 2.63
CA ASN A 106 -7.49 3.97 2.97
C ASN A 106 -7.58 4.27 4.48
N ASP A 107 -8.65 3.85 5.14
CA ASP A 107 -8.76 3.90 6.61
C ASP A 107 -7.88 2.85 7.28
N LEU A 108 -7.82 1.64 6.71
CA LEU A 108 -6.94 0.58 7.18
C LEU A 108 -5.46 0.95 6.98
N GLU A 109 -5.12 1.63 5.89
CA GLU A 109 -3.77 2.14 5.60
C GLU A 109 -3.41 3.31 6.51
N ARG A 110 -4.35 4.17 6.87
CA ARG A 110 -4.11 5.18 7.89
C ARG A 110 -3.85 4.53 9.25
N PHE A 111 -4.62 3.53 9.62
CA PHE A 111 -4.47 2.82 10.90
C PHE A 111 -3.19 1.97 10.94
N ALA A 112 -2.96 1.18 9.90
CA ALA A 112 -1.75 0.39 9.70
C ALA A 112 -0.54 1.31 9.52
N GLY A 113 -0.67 2.44 8.83
CA GLY A 113 0.37 3.44 8.70
C GLY A 113 0.72 4.07 10.04
N GLU A 114 -0.25 4.42 10.88
CA GLU A 114 0.03 4.91 12.24
C GLU A 114 0.76 3.84 13.09
N GLU A 115 0.42 2.55 12.95
CA GLU A 115 1.04 1.47 13.72
C GLU A 115 2.41 1.02 13.14
N VAL A 116 2.49 0.86 11.82
CA VAL A 116 3.66 0.41 11.04
C VAL A 116 4.67 1.54 10.89
N TYR A 117 4.28 2.78 10.60
CA TYR A 117 5.24 3.91 10.58
C TYR A 117 5.73 4.26 11.98
N THR A 118 4.95 4.04 13.04
CA THR A 118 5.47 4.18 14.42
C THR A 118 6.53 3.10 14.72
N GLN A 119 6.32 1.87 14.24
CA GLN A 119 7.30 0.79 14.37
C GLN A 119 8.53 1.02 13.48
N VAL A 120 8.37 1.45 12.22
CA VAL A 120 9.44 1.80 11.28
C VAL A 120 10.20 3.06 11.74
N ALA A 121 9.53 4.06 12.30
CA ALA A 121 10.18 5.25 12.87
C ALA A 121 10.93 4.92 14.16
N ALA A 122 10.35 4.11 15.06
CA ALA A 122 11.05 3.61 16.25
C ALA A 122 12.26 2.73 15.87
N ALA A 123 12.12 1.96 14.80
CA ALA A 123 13.18 1.16 14.19
C ALA A 123 14.28 2.02 13.54
N ALA A 124 13.93 3.09 12.81
CA ALA A 124 14.87 4.02 12.19
C ALA A 124 15.59 4.91 13.23
N LEU A 125 14.97 5.15 14.38
CA LEU A 125 15.57 5.83 15.54
C LEU A 125 16.51 4.91 16.34
N SER A 126 16.31 3.59 16.31
CA SER A 126 17.10 2.60 17.04
C SER A 126 18.14 1.86 16.19
N ALA A 127 17.99 1.85 14.85
CA ALA A 127 18.92 1.23 13.92
C ALA A 127 20.04 2.18 13.48
N HIS A 128 21.23 1.62 13.29
CA HIS A 128 22.35 2.29 12.60
C HIS A 128 22.10 2.39 11.09
N LEU A 129 21.03 3.08 10.68
CA LEU A 129 20.83 3.46 9.28
C LEU A 129 21.76 4.61 8.93
N THR A 130 22.31 4.58 7.72
CA THR A 130 23.03 5.69 7.10
C THR A 130 22.11 6.88 6.90
N HIS A 131 22.69 8.07 6.72
CA HIS A 131 21.91 9.26 6.39
C HIS A 131 21.11 9.07 5.09
N LEU A 132 21.69 8.40 4.10
CA LEU A 132 21.04 8.17 2.81
C LEU A 132 19.80 7.26 2.96
N GLU A 133 19.92 6.14 3.68
CA GLU A 133 18.78 5.24 3.95
C GLU A 133 17.66 5.98 4.69
N LYS A 134 17.99 6.82 5.67
CA LYS A 134 16.99 7.62 6.40
C LYS A 134 16.27 8.61 5.48
N THR A 135 17.01 9.27 4.59
CA THR A 135 16.41 10.18 3.60
C THR A 135 15.47 9.42 2.67
N LEU A 136 15.90 8.27 2.12
CA LEU A 136 15.09 7.46 1.22
C LEU A 136 13.80 6.94 1.88
N LEU A 137 13.90 6.44 3.11
CA LEU A 137 12.72 6.01 3.88
C LEU A 137 11.78 7.18 4.20
N SER A 138 12.31 8.37 4.46
CA SER A 138 11.49 9.57 4.69
C SER A 138 10.77 10.01 3.43
N THR A 139 11.42 9.88 2.27
CA THR A 139 10.80 10.16 0.96
C THR A 139 9.61 9.23 0.69
N ILE A 140 9.76 7.92 0.91
CA ILE A 140 8.64 6.95 0.80
C ILE A 140 7.49 7.39 1.71
N ALA A 141 7.77 7.70 2.98
CA ALA A 141 6.74 8.11 3.94
C ALA A 141 6.00 9.42 3.53
N GLU A 142 6.69 10.35 2.86
CA GLU A 142 6.08 11.56 2.30
C GLU A 142 5.23 11.27 1.06
N GLU A 143 5.64 10.30 0.25
CA GLU A 143 4.91 9.85 -0.93
C GLU A 143 3.61 9.12 -0.54
N GLU A 144 3.64 8.25 0.48
CA GLU A 144 2.41 7.58 0.97
C GLU A 144 1.36 8.57 1.48
N ARG A 145 1.75 9.69 2.08
CA ARG A 145 0.79 10.76 2.43
C ARG A 145 0.10 11.35 1.20
N LYS A 146 0.82 11.47 0.09
CA LYS A 146 0.25 11.95 -1.18
C LYS A 146 -0.63 10.87 -1.82
N HIS A 147 -0.26 9.59 -1.72
CA HIS A 147 -1.10 8.47 -2.18
C HIS A 147 -2.45 8.50 -1.47
N TYR A 148 -2.47 8.62 -0.14
CA TYR A 148 -3.71 8.80 0.63
C TYR A 148 -4.59 9.93 0.10
N GLU A 149 -4.02 11.10 -0.20
CA GLU A 149 -4.78 12.23 -0.76
C GLU A 149 -5.32 11.94 -2.18
N ILE A 150 -4.54 11.25 -3.01
CA ILE A 150 -4.96 10.83 -4.35
C ILE A 150 -6.14 9.84 -4.24
N ILE A 151 -6.04 8.82 -3.39
CA ILE A 151 -7.09 7.83 -3.19
C ILE A 151 -8.38 8.49 -2.67
N ARG A 152 -8.28 9.45 -1.75
CA ARG A 152 -9.45 10.23 -1.31
C ARG A 152 -10.14 10.98 -2.45
N ARG A 153 -9.38 11.52 -3.40
CA ARG A 153 -9.94 12.19 -4.58
C ARG A 153 -10.59 11.19 -5.53
N VAL A 154 -9.99 10.01 -5.71
CA VAL A 154 -10.57 8.91 -6.50
C VAL A 154 -11.92 8.47 -5.92
N ILE A 155 -12.00 8.29 -4.59
CA ILE A 155 -13.26 7.94 -3.89
C ILE A 155 -14.34 8.99 -4.19
N GLY A 156 -13.99 10.28 -4.08
CA GLY A 156 -14.91 11.38 -4.38
C GLY A 156 -15.41 11.37 -5.84
N GLU A 157 -14.53 11.10 -6.80
CA GLU A 157 -14.89 10.98 -8.22
C GLU A 157 -15.84 9.81 -8.47
N LEU A 158 -15.58 8.65 -7.87
CA LEU A 158 -16.42 7.46 -8.01
C LEU A 158 -17.82 7.66 -7.41
N ARG A 159 -17.93 8.32 -6.25
CA ARG A 159 -19.21 8.59 -5.60
C ARG A 159 -20.05 9.64 -6.34
N ALA A 160 -19.44 10.74 -6.77
CA ALA A 160 -20.16 11.77 -7.54
C ALA A 160 -20.74 11.21 -8.85
N ALA A 161 -20.03 10.26 -9.46
CA ALA A 161 -20.46 9.56 -10.66
C ALA A 161 -21.63 8.57 -10.44
N GLY A 162 -21.81 8.07 -9.21
CA GLY A 162 -22.91 7.18 -8.82
C GLY A 162 -24.24 7.90 -8.63
N GLU A 163 -24.21 9.19 -8.31
CA GLU A 163 -25.41 10.04 -8.15
C GLU A 163 -26.04 10.46 -9.49
N GLU A 164 -25.30 10.33 -10.61
CA GLU A 164 -25.73 10.68 -11.96
C GLU A 164 -26.31 9.50 -12.78
N ALA A 165 -26.36 8.28 -12.21
CA ALA A 165 -26.81 7.05 -12.87
C ALA A 165 -28.18 6.57 -12.38
#